data_AF-A0A940RNE0-F1
#
_entry.id   AF-A0A940RNE0-F1
#
_cell.length_a   1.000
_cell.length_b   1.000
_cell.length_c   1.000
_cell.angle_alpha   90.00
_cell.angle_beta   90.00
_cell.angle_gamma   90.00
#
_symmetry.space_group_name_H-M   'P 1'
#
loop_
_entity.id
_entity.type
_entity.pdbx_description
1 polymer ?
#
loop_
_entity_poly.entity_id
_entity_poly.type
_entity_poly.pdbx_seq_one_letter_code
_entity_poly.pdbx_strand_id
1 'polypeptide(L)'
;VEPLSLDEAYLDVTAAKTGLPSATAVAEVIRARICEETSLTASAGVAPNKFLAKIASDWRKPDGLFVIRPHQVEAFLTPLPVGRIPGVGKVMQGKLEALGVATVGDLRALPLEELQQRFGSFGASLYRRARGIDERPVEPDQPVQSVSSEDTFGEDLPLEALEPAIRELAAKTWQAARRTERIGRTVVL
;
A
#
# COMPACT_ATOMS: atom_id res chain seq x y z
N VAL A 1 -12.41 -5.62 7.02
CA VAL A 1 -11.10 -5.04 7.38
C VAL A 1 -10.07 -5.81 6.58
N GLU A 2 -9.20 -5.13 5.85
CA GLU A 2 -8.12 -5.75 5.05
C GLU A 2 -6.78 -5.31 5.66
N PRO A 3 -6.00 -6.21 6.26
CA PRO A 3 -4.66 -5.88 6.73
C PRO A 3 -3.69 -5.69 5.55
N LEU A 4 -2.83 -4.67 5.63
CA LEU A 4 -1.71 -4.47 4.67
C LEU A 4 -0.37 -4.91 5.26
N SER A 5 -0.16 -4.59 6.54
CA SER A 5 1.04 -4.87 7.31
C SER A 5 0.64 -5.17 8.76
N LEU A 6 1.62 -5.33 9.65
CA LEU A 6 1.38 -5.50 11.08
C LEU A 6 0.64 -4.30 11.70
N ASP A 7 0.90 -3.10 11.18
CA ASP A 7 0.49 -1.81 11.75
C ASP A 7 -0.48 -1.02 10.85
N GLU A 8 -0.87 -1.54 9.68
CA GLU A 8 -1.77 -0.87 8.74
C GLU A 8 -2.92 -1.79 8.27
N ALA A 9 -4.13 -1.23 8.20
CA ALA A 9 -5.30 -1.90 7.64
C ALA A 9 -6.25 -0.92 6.94
N TYR A 10 -6.94 -1.39 5.89
CA TYR A 10 -8.10 -0.71 5.32
C TYR A 10 -9.39 -1.16 5.99
N LEU A 11 -10.29 -0.20 6.22
CA LEU A 11 -11.62 -0.44 6.75
C LEU A 11 -12.65 0.17 5.80
N ASP A 12 -13.57 -0.66 5.32
CA ASP A 12 -14.78 -0.18 4.66
C ASP A 12 -15.85 0.09 5.72
N VAL A 13 -16.24 1.35 5.82
CA VAL A 13 -17.25 1.86 6.77
C VAL A 13 -18.44 2.49 6.02
N THR A 14 -18.62 2.13 4.75
CA THR A 14 -19.74 2.62 3.92
C THR A 14 -21.09 2.26 4.55
N ALA A 15 -21.22 1.01 5.03
CA ALA A 15 -22.33 0.60 5.87
C ALA A 15 -21.98 0.87 7.34
N ALA A 16 -22.76 1.72 8.01
CA ALA A 16 -22.56 2.04 9.41
C ALA A 16 -22.77 0.78 10.29
N LYS A 17 -21.68 0.26 10.89
CA LYS A 17 -21.73 -0.89 11.80
C LYS A 17 -21.84 -0.53 13.28
N THR A 18 -21.50 0.71 13.63
CA THR A 18 -21.30 1.17 15.02
C THR A 18 -22.30 2.23 15.47
N GLY A 19 -23.31 2.56 14.64
CA GLY A 19 -24.24 3.67 14.91
C GLY A 19 -23.59 5.06 14.92
N LEU A 20 -22.29 5.15 14.60
CA LEU A 20 -21.55 6.41 14.55
C LEU A 20 -21.96 7.24 13.33
N PRO A 21 -21.95 8.58 13.45
CA PRO A 21 -22.53 9.46 12.43
C PRO A 21 -21.66 9.63 11.18
N SER A 22 -20.38 9.24 11.22
CA SER A 22 -19.47 9.39 10.08
C SER A 22 -18.26 8.48 10.16
N ALA A 23 -17.60 8.26 9.02
CA ALA A 23 -16.30 7.60 8.94
C ALA A 23 -15.20 8.34 9.73
N THR A 24 -15.32 9.67 9.89
CA THR A 24 -14.40 10.46 10.72
C THR A 24 -14.54 10.09 12.20
N ALA A 25 -15.79 10.02 12.69
CA ALA A 25 -16.06 9.60 14.07
C ALA A 25 -15.61 8.15 14.33
N VAL A 26 -15.78 7.26 13.36
CA VAL A 26 -15.25 5.88 13.46
C VAL A 26 -13.72 5.90 13.61
N ALA A 27 -13.01 6.67 12.79
CA ALA A 27 -11.55 6.76 12.86
C ALA A 27 -11.05 7.38 14.18
N GLU A 28 -11.75 8.40 14.72
CA GLU A 28 -11.45 8.99 16.03
C GLU A 28 -11.59 7.97 17.16
N VAL A 29 -12.70 7.23 17.18
CA VAL A 29 -12.96 6.18 18.19
C VAL A 29 -11.91 5.07 18.11
N ILE A 30 -11.56 4.61 16.92
CA ILE A 30 -10.54 3.57 16.74
C ILE A 30 -9.18 4.06 17.25
N ARG A 31 -8.76 5.28 16.89
CA ARG A 31 -7.49 5.85 17.38
C ARG A 31 -7.45 5.97 18.89
N ALA A 32 -8.53 6.45 19.51
CA ALA A 32 -8.64 6.56 20.96
C ALA A 32 -8.52 5.19 21.64
N ARG A 33 -9.23 4.17 21.11
CA ARG A 33 -9.16 2.79 21.64
C ARG A 33 -7.79 2.15 21.48
N ILE A 34 -7.12 2.35 20.33
CA ILE A 34 -5.75 1.87 20.15
C ILE A 34 -4.84 2.45 21.25
N CYS A 35 -4.94 3.76 21.50
CA CYS A 35 -4.15 4.40 22.56
C CYS A 35 -4.50 3.89 23.96
N GLU A 36 -5.79 3.71 24.27
CA GLU A 36 -6.27 3.21 25.55
C GLU A 36 -5.79 1.78 25.83
N GLU A 37 -5.88 0.89 24.83
CA GLU A 37 -5.59 -0.54 24.99
C GLU A 37 -4.10 -0.86 24.87
N THR A 38 -3.35 -0.09 24.07
CA THR A 38 -1.95 -0.43 23.72
C THR A 38 -0.93 0.59 24.19
N SER A 39 -1.37 1.78 24.65
CA SER A 39 -0.50 2.94 24.89
C SER A 39 0.31 3.41 23.66
N LEU A 40 -0.14 3.04 22.45
CA LEU A 40 0.45 3.46 21.18
C LEU A 40 -0.47 4.43 20.44
N THR A 41 0.10 5.42 19.76
CA THR A 41 -0.66 6.34 18.90
C THR A 41 -0.87 5.74 17.50
N ALA A 42 -2.01 6.05 16.87
CA ALA A 42 -2.28 5.70 15.48
C ALA A 42 -2.70 6.95 14.69
N SER A 43 -2.30 7.02 13.41
CA SER A 43 -2.84 8.01 12.47
C SER A 43 -3.87 7.37 11.55
N ALA A 44 -4.86 8.15 11.10
CA ALA A 44 -5.93 7.65 10.25
C ALA A 44 -6.22 8.56 9.06
N GLY A 45 -6.51 7.94 7.92
CA GLY A 45 -6.94 8.60 6.70
C GLY A 45 -8.36 8.19 6.34
N VAL A 46 -9.23 9.16 6.05
CA VAL A 46 -10.60 8.92 5.61
C VAL A 46 -10.77 9.51 4.22
N ALA A 47 -11.17 8.69 3.25
CA ALA A 47 -11.36 9.13 1.87
C ALA A 47 -12.36 8.23 1.12
N PRO A 48 -12.81 8.59 -0.10
CA PRO A 48 -13.82 7.85 -0.85
C PRO A 48 -13.34 6.49 -1.40
N ASN A 49 -12.04 6.20 -1.36
CA ASN A 49 -11.46 4.93 -1.80
C ASN A 49 -10.11 4.64 -1.13
N LYS A 50 -9.62 3.40 -1.29
CA LYS A 50 -8.39 2.89 -0.65
C LYS A 50 -7.15 3.72 -0.98
N PHE A 51 -6.92 4.02 -2.26
CA PHE A 51 -5.81 4.84 -2.74
C PHE A 51 -5.73 6.18 -2.01
N LEU A 52 -6.82 6.94 -1.97
CA LEU A 52 -6.87 8.24 -1.31
C LEU A 52 -6.75 8.10 0.21
N ALA A 53 -7.34 7.06 0.81
CA ALA A 53 -7.28 6.83 2.25
C ALA A 53 -5.84 6.55 2.71
N LYS A 54 -5.06 5.82 1.91
CA LYS A 54 -3.62 5.59 2.16
C LYS A 54 -2.81 6.88 2.13
N ILE A 55 -3.06 7.76 1.16
CA ILE A 55 -2.38 9.07 1.12
C ILE A 55 -2.79 9.91 2.33
N ALA A 56 -4.09 9.90 2.68
CA ALA A 56 -4.61 10.66 3.80
C ALA A 56 -4.02 10.22 5.15
N SER A 57 -3.83 8.91 5.36
CA SER A 57 -3.32 8.39 6.64
C SER A 57 -1.87 8.81 6.91
N ASP A 58 -1.09 9.09 5.87
CA ASP A 58 0.28 9.59 5.97
C ASP A 58 0.36 11.13 6.06
N TRP A 59 -0.74 11.84 5.82
CA TRP A 59 -0.71 13.30 5.59
C TRP A 59 -0.46 14.13 6.85
N ARG A 60 -0.95 13.66 8.00
CA ARG A 60 -0.84 14.35 9.30
C ARG A 60 -0.14 13.52 10.37
N LYS A 61 0.70 12.56 9.98
CA LYS A 61 1.52 11.80 10.95
C LYS A 61 2.48 12.75 11.70
N PRO A 62 2.78 12.49 13.00
CA PRO A 62 2.25 11.42 13.85
C PRO A 62 0.91 11.79 14.52
N ASP A 63 0.21 10.77 15.05
CA ASP A 63 -1.07 10.86 15.79
C ASP A 63 -2.14 11.77 15.14
N GLY A 64 -2.22 11.75 13.80
CA GLY A 64 -3.10 12.62 13.04
C GLY A 64 -4.31 11.92 12.46
N LEU A 65 -5.35 12.72 12.16
CA LEU A 65 -6.46 12.31 11.32
C LEU A 65 -6.60 13.29 10.16
N PHE A 66 -6.70 12.77 8.93
CA PHE A 66 -6.93 13.58 7.74
C PHE A 66 -8.07 13.02 6.90
N VAL A 67 -8.93 13.91 6.41
CA VAL A 67 -10.12 13.56 5.63
C VAL A 67 -10.03 14.22 4.26
N ILE A 68 -10.11 13.42 3.20
CA ILE A 68 -10.26 13.89 1.83
C ILE A 68 -11.73 13.70 1.45
N ARG A 69 -12.49 14.79 1.31
CA ARG A 69 -13.89 14.71 0.87
C ARG A 69 -13.96 14.57 -0.67
N PRO A 70 -15.03 13.97 -1.23
CA PRO A 70 -15.15 13.78 -2.68
C PRO A 70 -14.91 15.05 -3.51
N HIS A 71 -15.46 16.19 -3.10
CA HIS A 71 -15.29 17.47 -3.80
C HIS A 71 -13.87 18.07 -3.69
N GLN A 72 -13.04 17.57 -2.77
CA GLN A 72 -11.66 18.02 -2.59
C GLN A 72 -10.66 17.19 -3.41
N VAL A 73 -11.07 16.03 -3.92
CA VAL A 73 -10.16 15.05 -4.52
C VAL A 73 -9.31 15.64 -5.64
N GLU A 74 -9.93 16.34 -6.59
CA GLU A 74 -9.21 16.91 -7.73
C GLU A 74 -8.21 17.99 -7.29
N ALA A 75 -8.66 18.93 -6.46
CA ALA A 75 -7.81 20.01 -5.96
C ALA A 75 -6.66 19.48 -5.07
N PHE A 76 -6.92 18.44 -4.29
CA PHE A 76 -5.92 17.78 -3.46
C PHE A 76 -4.88 17.02 -4.29
N LEU A 77 -5.33 16.29 -5.31
CA LEU A 77 -4.45 15.47 -6.13
C LEU A 77 -3.62 16.30 -7.09
N THR A 78 -4.19 17.29 -7.78
CA THR A 78 -3.50 18.04 -8.86
C THR A 78 -2.07 18.49 -8.52
N PRO A 79 -1.80 19.13 -7.36
CA PRO A 79 -0.45 19.57 -7.00
C PRO A 79 0.44 18.47 -6.40
N LEU A 80 -0.10 17.27 -6.16
CA LEU A 80 0.59 16.20 -5.46
C LEU A 80 1.75 15.65 -6.34
N PRO A 81 2.96 15.46 -5.79
CA PRO A 81 4.03 14.77 -6.51
C PRO A 81 3.65 13.33 -6.88
N VAL A 82 4.01 12.86 -8.07
CA VAL A 82 3.64 11.50 -8.51
C VAL A 82 4.20 10.40 -7.62
N GLY A 83 5.36 10.61 -6.97
CA GLY A 83 5.95 9.69 -6.01
C GLY A 83 5.11 9.47 -4.74
N ARG A 84 4.09 10.30 -4.49
CA ARG A 84 3.13 10.10 -3.39
C ARG A 84 1.99 9.14 -3.75
N ILE A 85 1.85 8.75 -5.03
CA ILE A 85 0.87 7.73 -5.43
C ILE A 85 1.37 6.36 -4.93
N PRO A 86 0.62 5.62 -4.09
CA PRO A 86 0.96 4.27 -3.68
C PRO A 86 1.31 3.37 -4.87
N GLY A 87 2.47 2.73 -4.86
CA GLY A 87 2.97 1.92 -5.98
C GLY A 87 3.83 2.67 -7.00
N VAL A 88 3.91 4.01 -6.93
CA VAL A 88 4.95 4.78 -7.63
C VAL A 88 6.19 4.86 -6.74
N GLY A 89 7.06 3.85 -6.83
CA GLY A 89 8.37 3.85 -6.19
C GLY A 89 9.41 4.66 -6.97
N LYS A 90 10.62 4.82 -6.42
CA LYS A 90 11.73 5.61 -7.00
C LYS A 90 11.97 5.36 -8.49
N VAL A 91 11.96 4.10 -8.91
CA VAL A 91 12.18 3.70 -10.31
C VAL A 91 11.06 4.24 -11.23
N MET A 92 9.81 4.09 -10.82
CA MET A 92 8.67 4.57 -11.60
C MET A 92 8.60 6.09 -11.60
N GLN A 93 8.89 6.73 -10.46
CA GLN A 93 9.00 8.17 -10.36
C GLN A 93 10.05 8.71 -11.35
N GLY A 94 11.26 8.13 -11.40
CA GLY A 94 12.28 8.55 -12.36
C GLY A 94 11.85 8.36 -13.83
N LYS A 95 11.09 7.30 -14.14
CA LYS A 95 10.50 7.10 -15.48
C LYS A 95 9.49 8.19 -15.84
N LEU A 96 8.67 8.63 -14.89
CA LEU A 96 7.70 9.71 -15.09
C LEU A 96 8.40 11.08 -15.21
N GLU A 97 9.41 11.33 -14.37
CA GLU A 97 10.22 12.56 -14.43
C GLU A 97 10.94 12.71 -15.77
N ALA A 98 11.45 11.60 -16.35
CA ALA A 98 12.03 11.59 -17.69
C ALA A 98 11.03 11.93 -18.81
N LEU A 99 9.72 11.86 -18.54
CA LEU A 99 8.65 12.29 -19.43
C LEU A 99 8.17 13.73 -19.12
N GLY A 100 8.83 14.43 -18.20
CA GLY A 100 8.40 15.74 -17.73
C GLY A 100 7.22 15.71 -16.77
N VAL A 101 6.90 14.55 -16.18
CA VAL A 101 5.77 14.36 -15.26
C VAL A 101 6.26 14.34 -13.83
N ALA A 102 6.08 15.45 -13.11
CA ALA A 102 6.48 15.58 -11.70
C ALA A 102 5.27 15.51 -10.75
N THR A 103 4.13 16.03 -11.20
CA THR A 103 2.89 16.11 -10.42
C THR A 103 1.78 15.22 -11.00
N VAL A 104 0.77 14.94 -10.18
CA VAL A 104 -0.45 14.27 -10.64
C VAL A 104 -1.16 15.11 -11.71
N GLY A 105 -1.09 16.43 -11.64
CA GLY A 105 -1.59 17.33 -12.68
C GLY A 105 -0.94 17.05 -14.04
N ASP A 106 0.39 16.94 -14.07
CA ASP A 106 1.14 16.59 -15.28
C ASP A 106 0.73 15.18 -15.77
N LEU A 107 0.63 14.22 -14.86
CA LEU A 107 0.23 12.84 -15.17
C LEU A 107 -1.19 12.78 -15.76
N ARG A 108 -2.10 13.65 -15.30
CA ARG A 108 -3.48 13.71 -15.76
C ARG A 108 -3.59 14.22 -17.21
N ALA A 109 -2.63 15.03 -17.65
CA ALA A 109 -2.55 15.54 -19.02
C ALA A 109 -2.15 14.46 -20.05
N LEU A 110 -1.56 13.34 -19.61
CA LEU A 110 -1.20 12.25 -20.50
C LEU A 110 -2.42 11.40 -20.91
N PRO A 111 -2.51 10.98 -22.19
CA PRO A 111 -3.58 10.11 -22.67
C PRO A 111 -3.41 8.68 -22.13
N LEU A 112 -4.53 7.96 -22.01
CA LEU A 112 -4.57 6.59 -21.49
C LEU A 112 -3.70 5.66 -22.33
N GLU A 113 -3.79 5.78 -23.65
CA GLU A 113 -3.09 4.95 -24.62
C GLU A 113 -1.58 5.07 -24.48
N GLU A 114 -1.06 6.28 -24.26
CA GLU A 114 0.36 6.50 -24.03
C GLU A 114 0.83 5.84 -22.74
N LEU A 115 0.07 6.02 -21.64
CA LEU A 115 0.41 5.40 -20.37
C LEU A 115 0.38 3.88 -20.46
N GLN A 116 -0.58 3.30 -21.17
CA GLN A 116 -0.66 1.85 -21.40
C GLN A 116 0.48 1.34 -22.28
N GLN A 117 0.85 2.06 -23.34
CA GLN A 117 1.98 1.68 -24.20
C GLN A 117 3.31 1.67 -23.42
N ARG A 118 3.51 2.61 -22.50
CA ARG A 118 4.75 2.73 -21.71
C ARG A 118 4.80 1.80 -20.49
N PHE A 119 3.67 1.64 -19.80
CA PHE A 119 3.62 1.03 -18.47
C PHE A 119 2.59 -0.10 -18.33
N GLY A 120 1.97 -0.54 -19.43
CA GLY A 120 1.01 -1.64 -19.47
C GLY A 120 -0.20 -1.42 -18.56
N SER A 121 -0.58 -2.46 -17.81
CA SER A 121 -1.69 -2.41 -16.85
C SER A 121 -1.48 -1.37 -15.75
N PHE A 122 -0.23 -1.12 -15.36
CA PHE A 122 0.10 -0.09 -14.39
C PHE A 122 -0.15 1.32 -14.95
N GLY A 123 0.08 1.53 -16.26
CA GLY A 123 -0.28 2.78 -16.94
C GLY A 123 -1.77 3.09 -16.87
N ALA A 124 -2.63 2.08 -17.09
CA ALA A 124 -4.07 2.22 -16.90
C ALA A 124 -4.46 2.51 -15.43
N SER A 125 -3.68 2.00 -14.47
CA SER A 125 -3.87 2.32 -13.04
C SER A 125 -3.46 3.76 -12.73
N LEU A 126 -2.32 4.23 -13.25
CA LEU A 126 -1.86 5.61 -13.12
C LEU A 126 -2.88 6.60 -13.67
N TYR A 127 -3.41 6.34 -14.87
CA TYR A 127 -4.42 7.17 -15.51
C TYR A 127 -5.67 7.36 -14.62
N ARG A 128 -6.16 6.27 -14.02
CA ARG A 128 -7.31 6.28 -13.11
C ARG A 128 -7.00 7.00 -11.80
N ARG A 129 -5.86 6.71 -11.17
CA ARG A 129 -5.45 7.31 -9.91
C ARG A 129 -5.17 8.81 -10.02
N ALA A 130 -4.64 9.28 -11.15
CA ALA A 130 -4.48 10.70 -11.42
C ALA A 130 -5.82 11.46 -11.47
N ARG A 131 -6.93 10.74 -11.67
CA ARG A 131 -8.31 11.23 -11.64
C ARG A 131 -9.03 10.88 -10.33
N GLY A 132 -8.30 10.39 -9.32
CA GLY A 132 -8.86 9.99 -8.03
C GLY A 132 -9.68 8.70 -8.04
N ILE A 133 -9.61 7.92 -9.13
CA ILE A 133 -10.40 6.71 -9.31
C ILE A 133 -9.61 5.49 -8.83
N ASP A 134 -10.19 4.76 -7.89
CA ASP A 134 -9.73 3.44 -7.44
C ASP A 134 -10.96 2.62 -7.01
N GLU A 135 -11.30 1.60 -7.79
CA GLU A 135 -12.51 0.78 -7.61
C GLU A 135 -12.23 -0.51 -6.84
N ARG A 136 -10.99 -0.71 -6.37
CA ARG A 136 -10.62 -1.91 -5.62
C ARG A 136 -11.39 -1.93 -4.30
N PRO A 137 -12.14 -3.00 -4.00
CA PRO A 137 -12.82 -3.14 -2.71
C PRO A 137 -11.81 -3.37 -1.58
N VAL A 138 -12.29 -3.23 -0.35
CA VAL A 138 -11.60 -3.73 0.82
C VAL A 138 -11.83 -5.24 0.89
N GLU A 139 -10.77 -6.04 0.81
CA GLU A 139 -10.79 -7.49 0.71
C GLU A 139 -10.20 -8.12 2.00
N PRO A 140 -11.02 -8.59 2.94
CA PRO A 140 -10.53 -9.11 4.22
C PRO A 140 -9.70 -10.38 4.10
N ASP A 141 -10.05 -11.28 3.17
CA ASP A 141 -9.59 -12.66 3.13
C ASP A 141 -8.66 -12.90 1.94
N GLN A 142 -7.49 -12.25 1.92
CA GLN A 142 -6.48 -12.54 0.90
C GLN A 142 -5.62 -13.75 1.30
N PRO A 143 -5.61 -14.83 0.49
CA PRO A 143 -4.78 -15.98 0.79
C PRO A 143 -3.31 -15.61 0.60
N VAL A 144 -2.47 -15.94 1.59
CA VAL A 144 -1.02 -15.88 1.48
C VAL A 144 -0.58 -16.78 0.31
N GLN A 145 0.08 -16.18 -0.68
CA GLN A 145 0.45 -16.85 -1.93
C GLN A 145 1.84 -17.47 -1.91
N SER A 146 2.72 -17.00 -1.02
CA SER A 146 4.10 -17.47 -0.92
C SER A 146 4.61 -17.39 0.52
N VAL A 147 5.65 -18.18 0.81
CA VAL A 147 6.42 -18.15 2.05
C VAL A 147 7.88 -18.09 1.64
N SER A 148 8.63 -17.12 2.17
CA SER A 148 10.04 -16.92 1.89
C SER A 148 10.81 -16.63 3.18
N SER A 149 12.12 -16.88 3.15
CA SER A 149 13.08 -16.39 4.13
C SER A 149 14.26 -15.85 3.36
N GLU A 150 14.64 -14.61 3.63
CA GLU A 150 15.76 -13.93 3.00
C GLU A 150 16.64 -13.31 4.09
N ASP A 151 17.92 -13.17 3.80
CA ASP A 151 18.88 -12.51 4.69
C ASP A 151 19.83 -11.65 3.86
N THR A 152 20.19 -10.48 4.42
CA THR A 152 21.21 -9.61 3.84
C THR A 152 22.46 -9.75 4.70
N PHE A 153 23.50 -10.38 4.15
CA PHE A 153 24.74 -10.61 4.88
C PHE A 153 25.46 -9.29 5.19
N GLY A 154 26.19 -9.26 6.30
CA GLY A 154 26.99 -8.09 6.70
C GLY A 154 28.17 -7.81 5.77
N GLU A 155 28.62 -8.84 5.04
CA GLU A 155 29.67 -8.77 4.02
C GLU A 155 29.30 -9.66 2.83
N ASP A 156 29.84 -9.33 1.65
CA ASP A 156 29.62 -10.11 0.44
C ASP A 156 30.29 -11.48 0.56
N LEU A 157 29.54 -12.54 0.29
CA LEU A 157 30.04 -13.92 0.31
C LEU A 157 30.28 -14.41 -1.13
N PRO A 158 31.39 -15.13 -1.39
CA PRO A 158 31.58 -15.80 -2.68
C PRO A 158 30.58 -16.96 -2.82
N LEU A 159 30.30 -17.36 -4.06
CA LEU A 159 29.27 -18.35 -4.38
C LEU A 159 29.48 -19.68 -3.65
N GLU A 160 30.73 -20.14 -3.55
CA GLU A 160 31.11 -21.37 -2.85
C GLU A 160 30.84 -21.34 -1.33
N ALA A 161 30.68 -20.15 -0.74
CA ALA A 161 30.39 -19.98 0.69
C ALA A 161 28.89 -19.87 0.99
N LEU A 162 28.01 -19.86 -0.01
CA LEU A 162 26.57 -19.66 0.19
C LEU A 162 25.82 -20.91 0.66
N GLU A 163 26.37 -22.12 0.47
CA GLU A 163 25.67 -23.37 0.81
C GLU A 163 25.11 -23.39 2.24
N PRO A 164 25.88 -23.04 3.30
CA PRO A 164 25.37 -23.05 4.66
C PRO A 164 24.18 -22.09 4.87
N ALA A 165 24.27 -20.88 4.31
CA ALA A 165 23.22 -19.88 4.43
C ALA A 165 21.94 -20.30 3.68
N ILE A 166 22.09 -20.86 2.47
CA ILE A 166 20.97 -21.41 1.71
C ILE A 166 20.27 -22.53 2.49
N ARG A 167 21.03 -23.45 3.10
CA ARG A 167 20.45 -24.54 3.92
C ARG A 167 19.69 -23.99 5.12
N GLU A 168 20.22 -22.97 5.80
CA GLU A 168 19.56 -22.33 6.92
C GLU A 168 18.24 -21.65 6.51
N LEU A 169 18.27 -20.85 5.44
CA LEU A 169 17.08 -20.17 4.90
C LEU A 169 16.03 -21.16 4.37
N ALA A 170 16.47 -22.25 3.73
CA ALA A 170 15.58 -23.32 3.30
C ALA A 170 14.91 -24.00 4.50
N ALA A 171 15.64 -24.26 5.58
CA ALA A 171 15.09 -24.83 6.81
C ALA A 171 14.08 -23.88 7.48
N LYS A 172 14.39 -22.58 7.57
CA LYS A 172 13.48 -21.53 8.08
C LYS A 172 12.19 -21.47 7.24
N THR A 173 12.33 -21.42 5.92
CA THR A 173 11.20 -21.38 4.98
C THR A 173 10.33 -22.63 5.10
N TRP A 174 10.95 -23.81 5.20
CA TRP A 174 10.23 -25.08 5.39
C TRP A 174 9.45 -25.12 6.70
N GLN A 175 10.07 -24.70 7.81
CA GLN A 175 9.38 -24.63 9.11
C GLN A 175 8.19 -23.66 9.07
N ALA A 176 8.33 -22.51 8.41
CA ALA A 176 7.25 -21.56 8.23
C ALA A 176 6.12 -22.13 7.37
N ALA A 177 6.45 -22.80 6.26
CA ALA A 177 5.47 -23.41 5.36
C ALA A 177 4.61 -24.46 6.08
N ARG A 178 5.23 -25.28 6.96
CA ARG A 178 4.55 -26.30 7.77
C ARG A 178 3.54 -25.76 8.78
N ARG A 179 3.54 -24.46 9.06
CA ARG A 179 2.51 -23.82 9.91
C ARG A 179 1.18 -23.65 9.17
N THR A 180 1.14 -24.00 7.89
CA THR A 180 -0.03 -23.87 7.01
C THR A 180 -0.28 -25.22 6.33
N GLU A 181 -1.52 -25.49 5.92
CA GLU A 181 -1.87 -26.70 5.16
C GLU A 181 -1.52 -26.61 3.66
N ARG A 182 -0.72 -25.60 3.27
CA ARG A 182 -0.43 -25.30 1.86
C ARG A 182 0.71 -26.17 1.34
N ILE A 183 0.61 -26.55 0.06
CA ILE A 183 1.65 -27.29 -0.67
C ILE A 183 2.36 -26.31 -1.61
N GLY A 184 3.69 -26.20 -1.46
CA GLY A 184 4.52 -25.41 -2.36
C GLY A 184 4.64 -26.06 -3.74
N ARG A 185 4.26 -25.34 -4.79
CA ARG A 185 4.37 -25.80 -6.20
C ARG A 185 5.65 -25.36 -6.92
N THR A 186 6.27 -24.29 -6.43
CA THR A 186 7.42 -23.65 -7.07
C THR A 186 8.38 -23.23 -5.98
N VAL A 187 9.66 -23.51 -6.19
CA VAL A 187 10.77 -23.07 -5.32
C VAL A 187 11.61 -22.10 -6.13
N VAL A 188 11.98 -20.99 -5.50
CA VAL A 188 12.87 -19.97 -6.06
C VAL A 188 14.02 -19.79 -5.09
N LEU A 189 15.24 -19.75 -5.62
CA LEU A 189 16.48 -19.40 -4.93
C LEU A 189 16.96 -18.05 -5.45
#